data_AF-B7G171-F1
#
_entry.id   AF-B7G171-F1
#
_cell.length_a   1.000
_cell.length_b   1.000
_cell.length_c   1.000
_cell.angle_alpha   90.00
_cell.angle_beta   90.00
_cell.angle_gamma   90.00
#
_symmetry.space_group_name_H-M   'P 1'
#
loop_
_entity.id
_entity.type
_entity.pdbx_description
1 polymer ?
#
loop_
_entity_poly.entity_id
_entity_poly.type
_entity_poly.pdbx_seq_one_letter_code
_entity_poly.pdbx_strand_id
1 'polypeptide(L)'
;MAPEFPFVTEADDHCESPLDAYHDIMPLLKHLSGNETEKFCIYDPYYCDGGVTRNLNELGFPNVYNRKEDCYAVWSDVDQCPKFDCLVTNPPYSTDHIERLVKHVTSSTFTTGKPWFLLLPQWVHKKEFYQAATDALRPFYLVPHKRYVYVPPKDFRESRKSDVHKKSSPFVSMWYVYGGSAKQTEAIIRTYLQIQNAPCDLARSKSALRDLRRKKR
;
A
#
# COMPACT_ATOMS: atom_id res chain seq x y z
N MET A 1 -6.79 4.91 -27.93
CA MET A 1 -6.16 3.56 -27.86
C MET A 1 -5.89 3.30 -26.39
N ALA A 2 -6.24 2.11 -25.88
CA ALA A 2 -5.90 1.76 -24.51
C ALA A 2 -4.37 1.76 -24.35
N PRO A 3 -3.83 2.19 -23.21
CA PRO A 3 -2.39 2.23 -23.00
C PRO A 3 -1.80 0.81 -23.04
N GLU A 4 -0.71 0.63 -23.79
CA GLU A 4 -0.01 -0.65 -23.93
C GLU A 4 0.93 -0.87 -22.75
N PHE A 5 0.89 -2.06 -22.14
CA PHE A 5 1.74 -2.43 -21.00
C PHE A 5 2.72 -3.54 -21.38
N PRO A 6 3.95 -3.53 -20.85
CA PRO A 6 4.93 -4.59 -21.13
C PRO A 6 4.64 -5.89 -20.35
N PHE A 7 3.48 -5.99 -19.70
CA PHE A 7 3.05 -7.11 -18.86
C PHE A 7 1.54 -7.32 -19.00
N VAL A 8 1.05 -8.48 -18.57
CA VAL A 8 -0.38 -8.80 -18.60
C VAL A 8 -1.12 -7.93 -17.58
N THR A 9 -2.22 -7.32 -18.03
CA THR A 9 -3.04 -6.43 -17.21
C THR A 9 -4.51 -6.77 -17.31
N GLU A 10 -5.22 -6.68 -16.20
CA GLU A 10 -6.68 -6.70 -16.15
C GLU A 10 -7.22 -5.27 -16.05
N ALA A 11 -8.12 -4.87 -16.95
CA ALA A 11 -8.62 -3.49 -17.04
C ALA A 11 -9.29 -3.00 -15.73
N ASP A 12 -9.88 -3.93 -14.96
CA ASP A 12 -10.53 -3.61 -13.70
C ASP A 12 -9.53 -3.36 -12.55
N ASP A 13 -8.25 -3.72 -12.69
CA ASP A 13 -7.23 -3.44 -11.68
C ASP A 13 -6.55 -2.08 -11.82
N HIS A 14 -6.70 -1.42 -12.98
CA HIS A 14 -6.13 -0.09 -13.21
C HIS A 14 -6.93 0.98 -12.48
N CYS A 15 -6.60 1.18 -11.22
CA CYS A 15 -7.13 2.25 -10.41
C CYS A 15 -6.05 2.87 -9.52
N GLU A 16 -5.95 4.20 -9.57
CA GLU A 16 -5.01 4.94 -8.73
C GLU A 16 -5.57 5.08 -7.32
N SER A 17 -4.68 4.99 -6.33
CA SER A 17 -5.01 5.29 -4.93
C SER A 17 -5.28 6.79 -4.78
N PRO A 18 -6.31 7.21 -4.04
CA PRO A 18 -6.59 8.63 -3.85
C PRO A 18 -5.55 9.29 -2.93
N LEU A 19 -5.38 10.61 -3.05
CA LEU A 19 -4.49 11.41 -2.21
C LEU A 19 -4.75 11.20 -0.71
N ASP A 20 -6.03 11.12 -0.31
CA ASP A 20 -6.44 10.85 1.08
C ASP A 20 -5.80 9.57 1.66
N ALA A 21 -5.62 8.53 0.85
CA ALA A 21 -4.97 7.31 1.31
C ALA A 21 -3.50 7.55 1.69
N TYR A 22 -2.80 8.39 0.94
CA TYR A 22 -1.41 8.76 1.23
C TYR A 22 -1.31 9.73 2.41
N HIS A 23 -2.29 10.64 2.58
CA HIS A 23 -2.38 11.49 3.78
C HIS A 23 -2.41 10.67 5.08
N ASP A 24 -3.13 9.55 5.09
CA ASP A 24 -3.27 8.69 6.27
C ASP A 24 -1.95 8.10 6.76
N ILE A 25 -0.98 7.89 5.87
CA ILE A 25 0.36 7.34 6.18
C ILE A 25 1.46 8.39 6.17
N MET A 26 1.21 9.60 5.67
CA MET A 26 2.20 10.69 5.57
C MET A 26 2.94 10.96 6.89
N PRO A 27 2.28 11.06 8.07
CA PRO A 27 3.00 11.30 9.33
C PRO A 27 4.01 10.19 9.67
N LEU A 28 3.70 8.96 9.25
CA LEU A 28 4.54 7.78 9.51
C LEU A 28 5.72 7.71 8.55
N LEU A 29 5.50 8.07 7.28
CA LEU A 29 6.58 8.23 6.31
C LEU A 29 7.54 9.36 6.71
N LYS A 30 7.03 10.49 7.23
CA LYS A 30 7.87 11.59 7.76
C LYS A 30 8.71 11.16 8.96
N HIS A 31 8.14 10.34 9.83
CA HIS A 31 8.89 9.76 10.95
C HIS A 31 10.00 8.84 10.46
N LEU A 32 9.71 7.95 9.50
CA LEU A 32 10.70 7.05 8.90
C LEU A 32 11.82 7.79 8.18
N SER A 33 11.51 8.91 7.53
CA SER A 33 12.49 9.73 6.83
C SER A 33 13.35 10.59 7.76
N GLY A 34 13.09 10.59 9.08
CA GLY A 34 13.73 11.52 10.00
C GLY A 34 13.45 13.00 9.66
N ASN A 35 12.31 13.27 9.02
CA ASN A 35 11.94 14.54 8.39
C ASN A 35 12.79 14.96 7.15
N GLU A 36 13.70 14.11 6.64
CA GLU A 36 14.43 14.36 5.38
C GLU A 36 13.68 13.79 4.17
N THR A 37 12.44 14.24 3.96
CA THR A 37 11.54 13.65 2.93
C THR A 37 12.07 13.77 1.50
N GLU A 38 12.86 14.81 1.20
CA GLU A 38 13.50 15.07 -0.09
C GLU A 38 14.60 14.06 -0.46
N LYS A 39 15.14 13.30 0.49
CA LYS A 39 16.12 12.23 0.25
C LYS A 39 15.52 10.83 0.39
N PHE A 40 14.31 10.75 0.93
CA PHE A 40 13.66 9.49 1.26
C PHE A 40 13.09 8.82 0.01
N CYS A 41 13.62 7.65 -0.33
CA CYS A 41 13.25 6.93 -1.55
C CYS A 41 12.10 5.96 -1.28
N ILE A 42 10.98 6.18 -1.98
CA ILE A 42 9.80 5.31 -1.92
C ILE A 42 9.74 4.44 -3.17
N TYR A 43 9.48 3.14 -3.00
CA TYR A 43 9.22 2.22 -4.09
C TYR A 43 7.75 1.83 -4.16
N ASP A 44 7.11 2.06 -5.31
CA ASP A 44 5.82 1.48 -5.66
C ASP A 44 5.99 0.58 -6.91
N PRO A 45 5.99 -0.76 -6.74
CA PRO A 45 6.20 -1.71 -7.83
C PRO A 45 5.04 -1.82 -8.81
N TYR A 46 3.82 -1.44 -8.42
CA TYR A 46 2.64 -1.68 -9.24
C TYR A 46 2.29 -0.40 -10.02
N TYR A 47 2.68 -0.37 -11.29
CA TYR A 47 2.47 0.79 -12.13
C TYR A 47 1.08 0.80 -12.77
N CYS A 48 0.37 1.92 -12.58
CA CYS A 48 -0.89 2.22 -13.26
C CYS A 48 -0.68 3.36 -14.28
N ASP A 49 -0.73 4.62 -13.84
CA ASP A 49 -0.51 5.82 -14.66
C ASP A 49 0.32 6.90 -13.90
N GLY A 50 1.13 6.45 -12.93
CA GLY A 50 2.02 7.30 -12.14
C GLY A 50 1.33 8.24 -11.15
N GLY A 51 0.07 7.96 -10.77
CA GLY A 51 -0.68 8.77 -9.79
C GLY A 51 -0.02 8.79 -8.41
N VAL A 52 0.55 7.65 -7.99
CA VAL A 52 1.34 7.56 -6.76
C VAL A 52 2.48 8.58 -6.69
N THR A 53 3.24 8.76 -7.78
CA THR A 53 4.34 9.73 -7.84
C THR A 53 3.82 11.15 -7.68
N ARG A 54 2.72 11.52 -8.35
CA ARG A 54 2.11 12.85 -8.23
C ARG A 54 1.63 13.12 -6.80
N ASN A 55 0.86 12.19 -6.23
CA ASN A 55 0.29 12.34 -4.89
C ASN A 55 1.38 12.42 -3.81
N LEU A 56 2.39 11.54 -3.85
CA LEU A 56 3.46 11.56 -2.86
C LEU A 56 4.38 12.79 -3.01
N ASN A 57 4.61 13.26 -4.24
CA ASN A 57 5.33 14.52 -4.47
C ASN A 57 4.59 15.71 -3.85
N GLU A 58 3.26 15.80 -4.03
CA GLU A 58 2.43 16.83 -3.39
C GLU A 58 2.52 16.80 -1.85
N LEU A 59 2.77 15.63 -1.27
CA LEU A 59 2.98 15.45 0.18
C LEU A 59 4.43 15.67 0.65
N GLY A 60 5.33 16.07 -0.25
CA GLY A 60 6.74 16.37 0.04
C GLY A 60 7.69 15.18 -0.09
N PHE A 61 7.31 14.11 -0.79
CA PHE A 61 8.16 12.96 -1.08
C PHE A 61 8.43 12.86 -2.58
N PRO A 62 9.41 13.59 -3.13
CA PRO A 62 9.64 13.64 -4.57
C PRO A 62 10.31 12.39 -5.14
N ASN A 63 11.02 11.61 -4.32
CA ASN A 63 11.78 10.44 -4.78
C ASN A 63 10.92 9.17 -4.76
N VAL A 64 10.04 9.05 -5.76
CA VAL A 64 9.18 7.87 -5.92
C VAL A 64 9.60 7.09 -7.15
N TYR A 65 10.07 5.86 -6.94
CA TYR A 65 10.27 4.90 -8.02
C TYR A 65 8.95 4.19 -8.31
N ASN A 66 8.30 4.58 -9.41
CA ASN A 66 7.14 3.90 -10.00
C ASN A 66 7.31 3.90 -11.52
N ARG A 67 7.70 2.76 -12.08
CA ARG A 67 8.06 2.62 -13.50
C ARG A 67 7.13 1.61 -14.17
N LYS A 68 6.83 1.86 -15.45
CA LYS A 68 6.01 0.99 -16.29
C LYS A 68 6.78 -0.26 -16.71
N GLU A 69 7.08 -1.12 -15.75
CA GLU A 69 7.89 -2.33 -15.89
C GLU A 69 7.20 -3.51 -15.19
N ASP A 70 7.56 -4.74 -15.58
CA ASP A 70 7.12 -5.93 -14.85
C ASP A 70 7.90 -6.06 -13.55
N CYS A 71 7.27 -5.69 -12.43
CA CYS A 71 7.92 -5.75 -11.12
C CYS A 71 8.35 -7.18 -10.73
N TYR A 72 7.71 -8.22 -11.26
CA TYR A 72 8.11 -9.59 -10.96
C TYR A 72 9.41 -9.99 -11.63
N ALA A 73 9.65 -9.50 -12.85
CA ALA A 73 10.94 -9.65 -13.50
C ALA A 73 12.02 -8.88 -12.72
N VAL A 74 11.72 -7.65 -12.29
CA VAL A 74 12.63 -6.83 -11.47
C VAL A 74 12.97 -7.51 -10.14
N TRP A 75 12.00 -8.12 -9.46
CA TRP A 75 12.25 -8.82 -8.19
C TRP A 75 13.03 -10.11 -8.35
N SER A 76 13.07 -10.69 -9.55
CA SER A 76 13.86 -11.89 -9.84
C SER A 76 15.36 -11.61 -10.00
N ASP A 77 15.71 -10.34 -10.23
CA ASP A 77 17.08 -9.88 -10.43
C ASP A 77 17.45 -8.80 -9.40
N VAL A 78 18.30 -9.14 -8.44
CA VAL A 78 18.71 -8.24 -7.36
C VAL A 78 19.37 -6.96 -7.87
N ASP A 79 20.04 -7.02 -9.02
CA ASP A 79 20.73 -5.88 -9.61
C ASP A 79 19.76 -4.90 -10.28
N GLN A 80 18.57 -5.36 -10.64
CA GLN A 80 17.49 -4.51 -11.18
C GLN A 80 16.60 -3.92 -10.09
N CYS A 81 16.60 -4.49 -8.89
CA CYS A 81 15.76 -4.01 -7.80
C CYS A 81 16.17 -2.57 -7.40
N PRO A 82 15.25 -1.59 -7.42
CA PRO A 82 15.59 -0.22 -7.11
C PRO A 82 16.09 -0.11 -5.66
N LYS A 83 17.01 0.83 -5.41
CA LYS A 83 17.35 1.22 -4.04
C LYS A 83 16.25 2.11 -3.49
N PHE A 84 15.64 1.70 -2.39
CA PHE A 84 14.59 2.45 -1.69
C PHE A 84 14.74 2.33 -0.18
N ASP A 85 14.12 3.26 0.55
CA ASP A 85 14.05 3.26 2.01
C ASP A 85 12.77 2.60 2.50
N CYS A 86 11.66 2.75 1.78
CA CYS A 86 10.35 2.21 2.12
C CYS A 86 9.58 1.76 0.88
N LEU A 87 8.86 0.65 0.98
CA LEU A 87 7.89 0.24 -0.04
C LEU A 87 6.49 0.73 0.33
N VAL A 88 5.84 1.45 -0.57
CA VAL A 88 4.46 1.92 -0.41
C VAL A 88 3.69 1.55 -1.66
N THR A 89 2.62 0.77 -1.54
CA THR A 89 1.90 0.30 -2.73
C THR A 89 0.43 -0.04 -2.48
N ASN A 90 -0.32 -0.09 -3.57
CA ASN A 90 -1.66 -0.64 -3.69
C ASN A 90 -1.67 -1.62 -4.88
N PRO A 91 -1.48 -2.94 -4.64
CA PRO A 91 -1.40 -3.89 -5.74
C PRO A 91 -2.75 -4.05 -6.46
N PRO A 92 -2.75 -4.60 -7.69
CA PRO A 92 -3.92 -5.25 -8.24
C PRO A 92 -4.53 -6.26 -7.26
N TYR A 93 -5.85 -6.33 -7.20
CA TYR A 93 -6.55 -7.24 -6.27
C TYR A 93 -7.00 -8.53 -6.92
N SER A 94 -6.90 -8.62 -8.25
CA SER A 94 -7.14 -9.85 -8.99
C SER A 94 -6.00 -10.87 -8.83
N THR A 95 -6.26 -12.08 -9.32
CA THR A 95 -5.30 -13.18 -9.43
C THR A 95 -4.49 -13.44 -8.15
N ASP A 96 -3.17 -13.63 -8.26
CA ASP A 96 -2.25 -13.96 -7.16
C ASP A 96 -1.36 -12.76 -6.76
N HIS A 97 -1.61 -11.56 -7.29
CA HIS A 97 -0.76 -10.38 -7.08
C HIS A 97 -0.52 -10.07 -5.61
N ILE A 98 -1.56 -10.10 -4.78
CA ILE A 98 -1.48 -9.85 -3.32
C ILE A 98 -0.57 -10.90 -2.65
N GLU A 99 -0.72 -12.17 -3.00
CA GLU A 99 0.07 -13.24 -2.39
C GLU A 99 1.55 -13.12 -2.80
N ARG A 100 1.82 -12.82 -4.07
CA ARG A 100 3.18 -12.58 -4.56
C ARG A 100 3.82 -11.36 -3.90
N LEU A 101 3.09 -10.26 -3.74
CA LEU A 101 3.56 -9.08 -3.02
C LEU A 101 3.90 -9.42 -1.57
N VAL A 102 3.01 -10.11 -0.86
CA VAL A 102 3.25 -10.50 0.54
C VAL A 102 4.48 -11.41 0.64
N LYS A 103 4.62 -12.41 -0.24
CA LYS A 103 5.83 -13.25 -0.30
C LYS A 103 7.08 -12.42 -0.53
N HIS A 104 7.03 -11.45 -1.45
CA HIS A 104 8.15 -10.57 -1.74
C HIS A 104 8.56 -9.74 -0.52
N VAL A 105 7.63 -8.98 0.07
CA VAL A 105 7.94 -8.07 1.19
C VAL A 105 8.20 -8.77 2.52
N THR A 106 7.99 -10.09 2.59
CA THR A 106 8.29 -10.95 3.75
C THR A 106 9.49 -11.89 3.51
N SER A 107 10.07 -11.90 2.31
CA SER A 107 11.26 -12.70 1.99
C SER A 107 12.51 -12.17 2.69
N SER A 108 13.46 -13.03 3.07
CA SER A 108 14.73 -12.61 3.69
C SER A 108 15.54 -11.63 2.82
N THR A 109 15.47 -11.80 1.49
CA THR A 109 16.13 -10.93 0.50
C THR A 109 15.62 -9.49 0.56
N PHE A 110 14.33 -9.29 0.84
CA PHE A 110 13.70 -7.96 0.88
C PHE A 110 13.51 -7.42 2.31
N THR A 111 13.18 -8.29 3.27
CA THR A 111 12.75 -7.92 4.63
C THR A 111 13.84 -7.40 5.52
N THR A 112 15.12 -7.56 5.17
CA THR A 112 16.20 -7.20 6.09
C THR A 112 16.22 -5.67 6.28
N GLY A 113 15.48 -5.21 7.28
CA GLY A 113 15.39 -3.82 7.72
C GLY A 113 14.44 -2.90 6.94
N LYS A 114 13.71 -3.37 5.91
CA LYS A 114 12.90 -2.47 5.06
C LYS A 114 11.44 -2.33 5.55
N PRO A 115 10.99 -1.11 5.88
CA PRO A 115 9.58 -0.82 6.13
C PRO A 115 8.71 -0.99 4.89
N TRP A 116 7.44 -1.31 5.11
CA TRP A 116 6.44 -1.35 4.06
C TRP A 116 5.05 -0.91 4.51
N PHE A 117 4.30 -0.37 3.57
CA PHE A 117 2.92 0.10 3.71
C PHE A 117 2.12 -0.45 2.52
N LEU A 118 1.24 -1.42 2.79
CA LEU A 118 0.46 -2.08 1.76
C LEU A 118 -1.00 -1.68 1.92
N LEU A 119 -1.59 -1.07 0.90
CA LEU A 119 -3.01 -0.78 0.85
C LEU A 119 -3.75 -2.00 0.31
N LEU A 120 -4.31 -2.81 1.20
CA LEU A 120 -4.90 -4.11 0.84
C LEU A 120 -6.36 -4.21 1.29
N PRO A 121 -7.16 -5.11 0.68
CA PRO A 121 -8.48 -5.41 1.17
C PRO A 121 -8.48 -5.86 2.64
N GLN A 122 -9.52 -5.50 3.36
CA GLN A 122 -9.71 -5.88 4.76
C GLN A 122 -9.85 -7.40 5.00
N TRP A 123 -9.98 -8.23 3.97
CA TRP A 123 -10.05 -9.68 4.15
C TRP A 123 -8.66 -10.34 4.15
N VAL A 124 -7.61 -9.66 3.67
CA VAL A 124 -6.27 -10.25 3.50
C VAL A 124 -5.67 -10.71 4.83
N HIS A 125 -5.87 -9.97 5.92
CA HIS A 125 -5.35 -10.34 7.25
C HIS A 125 -5.85 -11.70 7.78
N LYS A 126 -6.89 -12.27 7.15
CA LYS A 126 -7.48 -13.57 7.50
C LYS A 126 -6.93 -14.72 6.66
N LYS A 127 -6.22 -14.44 5.56
CA LYS A 127 -5.75 -15.45 4.61
C LYS A 127 -4.51 -16.15 5.13
N GLU A 128 -4.44 -17.46 4.95
CA GLU A 128 -3.36 -18.30 5.45
C GLU A 128 -1.98 -17.82 4.96
N PHE A 129 -1.83 -17.52 3.65
CA PHE A 129 -0.57 -17.02 3.09
C PHE A 129 -0.06 -15.77 3.83
N TYR A 130 -0.96 -14.84 4.18
CA TYR A 130 -0.62 -13.62 4.87
C TYR A 130 -0.23 -13.91 6.32
N GLN A 131 -0.98 -14.79 6.99
CA GLN A 131 -0.72 -15.13 8.38
C GLN A 131 0.62 -15.83 8.54
N ALA A 132 0.90 -16.84 7.71
CA ALA A 132 2.15 -17.56 7.69
C ALA A 132 3.35 -16.62 7.43
N ALA A 133 3.21 -15.70 6.47
CA ALA A 133 4.28 -14.78 6.09
C ALA A 133 4.57 -13.67 7.12
N THR A 134 3.59 -13.30 7.96
CA THR A 134 3.69 -12.10 8.82
C THR A 134 3.67 -12.36 10.32
N ASP A 135 3.53 -13.61 10.76
CA ASP A 135 3.39 -13.94 12.19
C ASP A 135 4.57 -13.43 13.04
N ALA A 136 5.80 -13.61 12.53
CA ALA A 136 7.02 -13.13 13.17
C ALA A 136 7.19 -11.60 13.07
N LEU A 137 6.65 -10.97 12.01
CA LEU A 137 6.81 -9.54 11.75
C LEU A 137 5.86 -8.68 12.60
N ARG A 138 4.68 -9.22 12.93
CA ARG A 138 3.63 -8.54 13.72
C ARG A 138 3.27 -7.14 13.18
N PRO A 139 2.86 -7.01 11.92
CA PRO A 139 2.40 -5.74 11.37
C PRO A 139 1.15 -5.23 12.08
N PHE A 140 0.95 -3.92 12.05
CA PHE A 140 -0.27 -3.26 12.53
C PHE A 140 -1.08 -2.73 11.34
N TYR A 141 -2.30 -2.24 11.64
CA TYR A 141 -3.25 -1.84 10.62
C TYR A 141 -3.80 -0.44 10.90
N LEU A 142 -3.98 0.36 9.85
CA LEU A 142 -4.71 1.63 9.90
C LEU A 142 -6.00 1.48 9.10
N VAL A 143 -7.13 1.53 9.80
CA VAL A 143 -8.47 1.38 9.22
C VAL A 143 -9.05 2.77 8.98
N PRO A 144 -9.20 3.23 7.73
CA PRO A 144 -9.65 4.58 7.47
C PRO A 144 -11.10 4.78 7.92
N HIS A 145 -11.41 5.97 8.44
CA HIS A 145 -12.78 6.31 8.85
C HIS A 145 -13.74 6.40 7.66
N LYS A 146 -13.21 6.75 6.49
CA LYS A 146 -13.93 6.81 5.22
C LYS A 146 -13.35 5.79 4.25
N ARG A 147 -14.20 5.18 3.43
CA ARG A 147 -13.75 4.26 2.38
C ARG A 147 -13.01 5.05 1.30
N TYR A 148 -11.84 4.59 0.89
CA TYR A 148 -11.13 5.15 -0.26
C TYR A 148 -11.92 4.96 -1.56
N VAL A 149 -11.94 6.01 -2.37
CA VAL A 149 -12.58 6.00 -3.69
C VAL A 149 -11.49 5.95 -4.74
N TYR A 150 -11.34 4.77 -5.33
CA TYR A 150 -10.40 4.50 -6.41
C TYR A 150 -10.95 5.01 -7.74
N VAL A 151 -10.09 5.67 -8.51
CA VAL A 151 -10.43 6.26 -9.80
C VAL A 151 -9.60 5.59 -10.89
N PRO A 152 -10.22 5.01 -11.93
CA PRO A 152 -9.47 4.54 -13.08
C PRO A 152 -8.90 5.72 -13.86
N PRO A 153 -7.68 5.63 -14.42
CA PRO A 153 -7.17 6.70 -15.26
C PRO A 153 -8.03 6.89 -16.53
N LYS A 154 -7.89 8.06 -17.17
CA LYS A 154 -8.63 8.36 -18.41
C LYS A 154 -8.26 7.32 -19.48
N ASP A 155 -9.26 6.82 -20.20
CA ASP A 155 -9.12 5.86 -21.32
C ASP A 155 -8.72 4.41 -20.95
N PHE A 156 -8.69 4.05 -19.66
CA PHE A 156 -8.38 2.68 -19.20
C PHE A 156 -9.59 1.74 -19.12
N ARG A 157 -10.81 2.27 -19.15
CA ARG A 157 -12.06 1.49 -19.14
C ARG A 157 -13.04 2.00 -20.18
N GLU A 158 -13.67 1.09 -20.91
CA GLU A 158 -14.85 1.43 -21.71
C GLU A 158 -15.97 1.96 -20.80
N SER A 159 -16.62 3.05 -21.20
CA SER A 159 -17.71 3.64 -20.43
C SER A 159 -18.89 2.67 -20.35
N ARG A 160 -19.03 1.92 -19.26
CA ARG A 160 -20.25 1.12 -19.02
C ARG A 160 -21.40 2.05 -18.59
N LYS A 161 -22.58 1.82 -19.17
CA LYS A 161 -23.80 2.63 -18.96
C LYS A 161 -24.38 2.57 -17.53
N SER A 162 -23.81 1.81 -16.59
CA SER A 162 -24.31 1.72 -15.21
C SER A 162 -23.50 2.60 -14.25
N ASP A 163 -24.20 3.49 -13.53
CA ASP A 163 -23.61 4.42 -12.56
C ASP A 163 -23.05 3.75 -11.30
N VAL A 164 -23.38 2.48 -11.07
CA VAL A 164 -23.10 1.76 -9.81
C VAL A 164 -21.65 1.26 -9.71
N HIS A 165 -20.94 1.14 -10.84
CA HIS A 165 -19.54 0.64 -10.89
C HIS A 165 -18.51 1.70 -11.25
N LYS A 166 -18.91 2.98 -11.33
CA LYS A 166 -18.04 4.05 -11.84
C LYS A 166 -16.89 4.44 -10.90
N LYS A 167 -16.99 4.10 -9.61
CA LYS A 167 -16.04 4.55 -8.58
C LYS A 167 -15.99 3.53 -7.44
N SER A 168 -14.78 3.21 -6.96
CA SER A 168 -14.44 2.30 -5.85
C SER A 168 -14.26 0.80 -6.18
N SER A 169 -13.13 0.26 -5.69
CA SER A 169 -12.85 -1.17 -5.53
C SER A 169 -14.01 -1.84 -4.79
N PRO A 170 -14.44 -3.07 -5.14
CA PRO A 170 -15.56 -3.76 -4.47
C PRO A 170 -15.31 -3.99 -2.98
N PHE A 171 -14.07 -3.87 -2.51
CA PHE A 171 -13.69 -4.11 -1.12
C PHE A 171 -13.38 -2.82 -0.36
N VAL A 172 -13.58 -2.86 0.95
CA VAL A 172 -13.00 -1.85 1.85
C VAL A 172 -11.54 -2.24 2.06
N SER A 173 -10.63 -1.31 1.78
CA SER A 173 -9.20 -1.46 1.99
C SER A 173 -8.74 -0.79 3.29
N MET A 174 -7.56 -1.14 3.76
CA MET A 174 -6.89 -0.55 4.91
C MET A 174 -5.37 -0.65 4.72
N TRP A 175 -4.60 0.15 5.44
CA TRP A 175 -3.14 0.03 5.41
C TRP A 175 -2.68 -1.10 6.32
N TYR A 176 -1.80 -1.93 5.78
CA TYR A 176 -1.03 -2.96 6.49
C TYR A 176 0.39 -2.42 6.60
N VAL A 177 0.90 -2.27 7.83
CA VAL A 177 2.13 -1.53 8.07
C VAL A 177 3.12 -2.33 8.89
N TYR A 178 4.37 -2.35 8.44
CA TYR A 178 5.53 -2.88 9.16
C TYR A 178 6.68 -1.90 9.08
N GLY A 179 7.32 -1.63 10.21
CA GLY A 179 8.41 -0.65 10.31
C GLY A 179 9.79 -1.19 9.94
N GLY A 180 9.93 -2.38 9.37
CA GLY A 180 11.23 -3.00 9.05
C GLY A 180 11.93 -3.67 10.25
N SER A 181 11.51 -3.37 11.48
CA SER A 181 11.91 -4.06 12.70
C SER A 181 10.84 -3.92 13.79
N ALA A 182 10.91 -4.72 14.86
CA ALA A 182 10.00 -4.59 15.99
C ALA A 182 10.12 -3.22 16.68
N LYS A 183 11.36 -2.73 16.87
CA LYS A 183 11.64 -1.42 17.48
C LYS A 183 11.05 -0.28 16.64
N GLN A 184 11.27 -0.30 15.33
CA GLN A 184 10.79 0.76 14.45
C GLN A 184 9.26 0.70 14.28
N THR A 185 8.68 -0.50 14.19
CA THR A 185 7.22 -0.69 14.18
C THR A 185 6.58 -0.07 15.42
N GLU A 186 7.15 -0.31 16.60
CA GLU A 186 6.67 0.28 17.85
C GLU A 186 6.79 1.82 17.86
N ALA A 187 7.90 2.36 17.34
CA ALA A 187 8.11 3.80 17.24
C ALA A 187 7.06 4.47 16.34
N ILE A 188 6.80 3.90 15.16
CA ILE A 188 5.78 4.38 14.22
C ILE A 188 4.38 4.35 14.87
N ILE A 189 4.04 3.27 15.58
CA ILE A 189 2.75 3.19 16.29
C ILE A 189 2.63 4.31 17.32
N ARG A 190 3.68 4.59 18.09
CA ARG A 190 3.67 5.67 19.09
C ARG A 190 3.51 7.03 18.43
N THR A 191 4.19 7.28 17.31
CA THR A 191 3.99 8.49 16.52
C THR A 191 2.54 8.61 16.05
N TYR A 192 1.93 7.53 15.56
CA TYR A 192 0.53 7.58 15.13
C TYR A 192 -0.42 7.94 16.27
N LEU A 193 -0.21 7.35 17.45
CA LEU A 193 -1.05 7.58 18.63
C LEU A 193 -0.99 9.02 19.18
N GLN A 194 0.02 9.80 18.78
CA GLN A 194 0.13 11.22 19.14
C GLN A 194 -0.67 12.16 18.22
N ILE A 195 -1.18 11.65 17.09
CA ILE A 195 -1.94 12.45 16.13
C ILE A 195 -3.34 12.72 16.71
N GLN A 196 -3.63 14.00 16.95
CA GLN A 196 -4.98 14.43 17.30
C GLN A 196 -5.92 14.28 16.11
N ASN A 197 -7.14 13.80 16.35
CA ASN A 197 -8.15 13.58 15.29
C ASN A 197 -7.63 12.71 14.14
N ALA A 198 -6.89 11.65 14.46
CA ALA A 198 -6.32 10.74 13.47
C ALA A 198 -7.40 10.20 12.49
N PRO A 199 -7.12 10.18 11.18
CA PRO A 199 -8.10 9.83 10.15
C PRO A 199 -8.38 8.32 10.02
N CYS A 200 -7.61 7.49 10.74
CA CYS A 200 -7.79 6.05 10.81
C CYS A 200 -7.83 5.56 12.25
N ASP A 201 -8.53 4.44 12.45
CA ASP A 201 -8.40 3.65 13.67
C ASP A 201 -7.17 2.75 13.57
N LEU A 202 -6.31 2.78 14.59
CA LEU A 202 -5.14 1.90 14.68
C LEU A 202 -5.52 0.56 15.34
N ALA A 203 -5.17 -0.54 14.68
CA ALA A 203 -5.28 -1.89 15.25
C ALA A 203 -3.91 -2.58 15.30
N ARG A 204 -3.48 -2.97 16.50
CA ARG A 204 -2.18 -3.66 16.70
C ARG A 204 -2.20 -5.15 16.37
N SER A 205 -3.39 -5.72 16.14
CA SER A 205 -3.55 -7.16 15.91
C SER A 205 -4.87 -7.50 15.23
N LYS A 206 -4.99 -8.76 14.81
CA LYS A 206 -6.25 -9.34 14.29
C LYS A 206 -7.38 -9.22 15.31
N SER A 207 -7.08 -9.43 16.60
CA SER A 207 -8.07 -9.28 17.68
C SER A 207 -8.53 -7.83 17.80
N ALA A 208 -7.59 -6.87 17.75
CA ALA A 208 -7.93 -5.44 17.78
C ALA A 208 -8.78 -5.02 16.57
N LEU A 209 -8.49 -5.53 15.36
CA LEU A 209 -9.33 -5.31 14.18
C LEU A 209 -10.77 -5.82 14.37
N ARG A 210 -10.93 -6.99 15.01
CA ARG A 210 -12.25 -7.55 15.32
C ARG A 210 -13.01 -6.66 16.31
N ASP A 211 -12.32 -6.13 17.31
CA ASP A 211 -12.94 -5.30 18.34
C ASP A 211 -13.38 -3.93 17.79
N LEU A 212 -12.59 -3.32 16.89
CA LEU A 212 -12.98 -2.10 16.17
C LEU A 212 -14.28 -2.29 15.38
N ARG A 213 -14.45 -3.45 14.73
CA ARG A 213 -15.69 -3.76 13.99
C ARG A 213 -16.91 -3.92 14.88
N ARG A 214 -16.72 -4.38 16.13
CA ARG A 214 -17.81 -4.54 17.11
C ARG A 214 -18.27 -3.20 17.68
N LYS A 215 -17.35 -2.23 17.85
CA LYS A 215 -17.69 -0.88 18.34
C LYS A 215 -18.51 -0.02 17.36
N LYS A 216 -18.48 -0.36 16.06
CA LYS A 216 -19.20 0.36 15.00
C LYS A 216 -20.58 -0.23 14.66
N ARG A 217 -21.01 -1.28 15.37
CA ARG A 217 -22.35 -1.89 15.28
C ARG A 217 -23.17 -1.46 16.49
#